data_AF-A0A949XYE4-F1
#
_entry.id   AF-A0A949XYE4-F1
#
_cell.length_a   1.000
_cell.length_b   1.000
_cell.length_c   1.000
_cell.angle_alpha   90.00
_cell.angle_beta   90.00
_cell.angle_gamma   90.00
#
_symmetry.space_group_name_H-M   'P 1'
#
loop_
_entity.id
_entity.type
_entity.pdbx_description
1 polymer ?
#
loop_
_entity_poly.entity_id
_entity_poly.type
_entity_poly.pdbx_seq_one_letter_code
_entity_poly.pdbx_strand_id
1 'polypeptide(L)'
;MVQKAQIKVPGLKVAVPLKADALPQDLVPPDGPAGEPVIELHLDGAPTTIVARINGKNYRKMLKTVAEHGADNVVIVLQGNLRPGSKPDTLTLESAGFQVNVKAPAAGAQPPASISTARVPTNTS
;
A
#
# COMPACT_ATOMS: atom_id res chain seq x y z
N MET A 1 21.55 -8.51 -34.08
CA MET A 1 20.79 -7.26 -34.33
C MET A 1 19.46 -7.36 -33.61
N VAL A 2 19.07 -6.36 -32.80
CA VAL A 2 17.74 -6.33 -32.16
C VAL A 2 16.79 -5.60 -33.09
N GLN A 3 15.78 -6.30 -33.61
CA GLN A 3 14.68 -5.66 -34.36
C GLN A 3 13.74 -4.98 -33.35
N LYS A 4 13.32 -3.75 -33.64
CA LYS A 4 12.43 -2.96 -32.78
C LYS A 4 11.16 -2.59 -33.55
N ALA A 5 10.02 -2.64 -32.86
CA ALA A 5 8.74 -2.13 -33.33
C ALA A 5 8.25 -1.04 -32.37
N GLN A 6 7.56 -0.02 -32.90
CA GLN A 6 7.00 1.08 -32.11
C GLN A 6 5.48 0.95 -32.07
N ILE A 7 4.92 0.96 -30.87
CA ILE A 7 3.47 0.90 -30.63
C ILE A 7 3.05 2.14 -29.86
N LYS A 8 2.04 2.85 -30.36
CA LYS A 8 1.44 3.99 -29.67
C LYS A 8 0.28 3.50 -28.80
N VAL A 9 0.30 3.88 -27.53
CA VAL A 9 -0.76 3.54 -26.56
C VAL A 9 -1.28 4.81 -25.89
N PRO A 10 -2.57 4.87 -25.51
CA PRO A 10 -3.17 6.06 -24.90
C PRO A 10 -2.75 6.30 -23.44
N GLY A 11 -2.14 5.30 -22.80
CA GLY A 11 -1.65 5.33 -21.44
C GLY A 11 -1.14 3.96 -21.01
N LEU A 12 -0.51 3.89 -19.83
CA LEU A 12 0.02 2.67 -19.26
C LEU A 12 -0.53 2.47 -17.85
N LYS A 13 -1.06 1.28 -17.56
CA LYS A 13 -1.44 0.96 -16.18
C LYS A 13 -0.19 0.63 -15.38
N VAL A 14 -0.02 1.30 -14.24
CA VAL A 14 1.14 1.14 -13.36
C VAL A 14 0.66 0.73 -11.97
N ALA A 15 1.43 -0.13 -11.32
CA ALA A 15 1.26 -0.51 -9.94
C ALA A 15 2.61 -0.43 -9.23
N VAL A 16 2.70 0.40 -8.19
CA VAL A 16 3.94 0.64 -7.44
C VAL A 16 3.75 0.20 -6.00
N PRO A 17 4.52 -0.79 -5.51
CA PRO A 17 4.52 -1.13 -4.10
C PRO A 17 5.20 -0.02 -3.29
N LEU A 18 4.55 0.42 -2.21
CA LEU A 18 5.04 1.46 -1.33
C LEU A 18 5.15 0.92 0.11
N LYS A 19 6.17 1.40 0.82
CA LYS A 19 6.28 1.18 2.27
C LYS A 19 5.30 2.12 2.98
N ALA A 20 4.67 1.62 4.04
CA ALA A 20 3.75 2.42 4.84
C ALA A 20 4.40 3.67 5.43
N ASP A 21 5.65 3.56 5.89
CA ASP A 21 6.38 4.67 6.52
C ASP A 21 6.81 5.77 5.53
N ALA A 22 6.75 5.50 4.23
CA ALA A 22 7.04 6.50 3.19
C ALA A 22 5.84 7.41 2.90
N LEU A 23 4.67 7.13 3.48
CA LEU A 23 3.42 7.85 3.20
C LEU A 23 3.18 8.93 4.26
N PRO A 24 3.06 10.22 3.88
CA PRO A 24 2.87 11.29 4.84
C PRO A 24 1.51 11.20 5.54
N GLN A 25 1.50 11.17 6.87
CA GLN A 25 0.27 11.01 7.65
C GLN A 25 -0.60 12.29 7.68
N ASP A 26 0.02 13.43 7.42
CA ASP A 26 -0.56 14.77 7.47
C ASP A 26 -1.05 15.29 6.11
N LEU A 27 -0.89 14.51 5.03
CA LEU A 27 -1.27 14.91 3.66
C LEU A 27 -2.77 15.19 3.50
N VAL A 28 -3.61 14.59 4.34
CA VAL A 28 -5.05 14.85 4.38
C VAL A 28 -5.44 15.23 5.80
N PRO A 29 -6.11 16.37 6.01
CA PRO A 29 -6.59 16.77 7.33
C PRO A 29 -7.43 15.66 7.96
N PRO A 30 -7.37 15.44 9.29
CA PRO A 30 -8.20 14.44 9.96
C PRO A 30 -9.69 14.83 9.90
N ASP A 31 -9.98 16.12 10.07
CA ASP A 31 -11.32 16.71 10.06
C ASP A 31 -11.54 17.62 8.83
N GLY A 32 -12.76 17.67 8.32
CA GLY A 32 -13.12 18.51 7.16
C GLY A 32 -13.00 17.81 5.79
N PRO A 33 -13.12 18.58 4.67
CA PRO A 33 -13.10 18.02 3.33
C PRO A 33 -11.73 17.40 3.01
N ALA A 34 -11.72 16.16 2.55
CA ALA A 34 -10.50 15.39 2.33
C ALA A 34 -9.63 15.90 1.16
N GLY A 35 -10.19 16.79 0.32
CA GLY A 35 -9.50 17.37 -0.83
C GLY A 35 -9.01 16.34 -1.86
N GLU A 36 -8.10 16.80 -2.71
CA GLU A 36 -7.36 16.00 -3.69
C GLU A 36 -5.87 16.04 -3.32
N PRO A 37 -5.42 15.22 -2.35
CA PRO A 37 -4.00 15.11 -2.04
C PRO A 37 -3.17 14.77 -3.28
N VAL A 38 -2.01 15.41 -3.39
CA VAL A 38 -1.07 15.21 -4.50
C VAL A 38 0.20 14.57 -3.95
N ILE A 39 0.66 13.50 -4.59
CA ILE A 39 1.95 12.85 -4.31
C ILE A 39 2.81 12.94 -5.56
N GLU A 40 4.05 13.39 -5.40
CA GLU A 40 5.07 13.34 -6.45
C GLU A 40 5.93 12.09 -6.26
N LEU A 41 5.99 11.25 -7.29
CA LEU A 41 6.83 10.06 -7.34
C LEU A 41 8.05 10.38 -8.20
N HIS A 42 9.23 10.16 -7.64
CA HIS A 42 10.50 10.26 -8.36
C HIS A 42 11.02 8.86 -8.65
N LEU A 43 11.40 8.59 -9.89
CA LEU A 43 12.09 7.35 -10.24
C LEU A 43 13.59 7.52 -10.00
N ASP A 44 14.17 6.60 -9.24
CA ASP A 44 15.61 6.57 -9.03
C ASP A 44 16.36 6.47 -10.36
N GLY A 45 17.33 7.37 -10.56
CA GLY A 45 18.14 7.42 -11.79
C GLY A 45 17.45 8.03 -13.01
N ALA A 46 16.24 8.58 -12.87
CA ALA A 46 15.55 9.31 -13.92
C ALA A 46 15.17 10.73 -13.46
N PRO A 47 15.26 11.75 -14.34
CA PRO A 47 14.79 13.11 -14.01
C PRO A 47 13.26 13.23 -14.06
N THR A 48 12.53 12.14 -14.27
CA THR A 48 11.08 12.15 -14.49
C THR A 48 10.33 12.19 -13.16
N THR A 49 9.49 13.22 -13.00
CA THR A 49 8.53 13.31 -11.91
C THR A 49 7.15 12.83 -12.38
N ILE A 50 6.55 11.91 -11.62
CA ILE A 50 5.18 11.45 -11.84
C ILE A 50 4.29 12.07 -10.77
N VAL A 51 3.28 12.84 -11.18
CA VAL A 51 2.32 13.47 -10.27
C VAL A 51 1.09 12.60 -10.12
N ALA A 52 0.83 12.09 -8.93
CA ALA A 52 -0.36 11.31 -8.59
C ALA A 52 -1.37 12.18 -7.84
N ARG A 53 -2.56 12.35 -8.42
CA ARG A 53 -3.70 13.00 -7.76
C ARG A 53 -4.59 11.96 -7.12
N ILE A 54 -4.76 12.04 -5.82
CA ILE A 54 -5.34 10.97 -5.02
C ILE A 54 -6.67 11.43 -4.45
N ASN A 55 -7.61 10.50 -4.35
CA ASN A 55 -8.85 10.73 -3.63
C ASN A 55 -8.61 10.73 -2.11
N GLY A 56 -8.86 11.86 -1.44
CA GLY A 56 -8.59 11.98 0.00
C GLY A 56 -9.36 10.98 0.89
N LYS A 57 -10.54 10.52 0.46
CA LYS A 57 -11.29 9.46 1.18
C LYS A 57 -10.59 8.11 1.09
N ASN A 58 -10.01 7.77 -0.07
CA ASN A 58 -9.19 6.57 -0.24
C ASN A 58 -7.93 6.67 0.64
N TYR A 59 -7.27 7.83 0.63
CA TYR A 59 -6.08 8.08 1.46
C TYR A 59 -6.34 7.90 2.97
N ARG A 60 -7.42 8.50 3.49
CA ARG A 60 -7.80 8.32 4.91
C ARG A 60 -8.08 6.86 5.27
N LYS A 61 -8.74 6.12 4.39
CA LYS A 61 -8.98 4.67 4.61
C LYS A 61 -7.67 3.90 4.69
N MET A 62 -6.74 4.21 3.78
CA MET A 62 -5.41 3.60 3.78
C MET A 62 -4.67 3.90 5.11
N LEU A 63 -4.59 5.15 5.53
CA LEU A 63 -3.96 5.53 6.80
C LEU A 63 -4.60 4.83 8.00
N LYS A 64 -5.93 4.73 8.03
CA LYS A 64 -6.66 4.03 9.09
C LYS A 64 -6.27 2.55 9.16
N THR A 65 -6.25 1.85 8.03
CA THR A 65 -5.84 0.43 7.99
C THR A 65 -4.39 0.24 8.42
N VAL A 66 -3.49 1.15 8.06
CA VAL A 66 -2.10 1.13 8.51
C VAL A 66 -2.01 1.31 10.04
N ALA A 67 -2.77 2.25 10.60
CA ALA A 67 -2.81 2.48 12.04
C ALA A 67 -3.41 1.29 12.82
N GLU A 68 -4.42 0.62 12.27
CA GLU A 68 -5.09 -0.53 12.89
C GLU A 68 -4.21 -1.80 12.91
N HIS A 69 -3.51 -2.08 11.82
CA HIS A 69 -2.75 -3.33 11.67
C HIS A 69 -1.24 -3.16 11.91
N GLY A 70 -0.72 -1.94 11.89
CA GLY A 70 0.71 -1.64 11.94
C GLY A 70 1.36 -1.68 10.54
N ALA A 71 2.35 -0.81 10.35
CA ALA A 71 3.08 -0.62 9.09
C ALA A 71 3.71 -1.90 8.53
N ASP A 72 4.22 -2.78 9.41
CA ASP A 72 4.88 -4.02 9.01
C ASP A 72 3.90 -5.09 8.51
N ASN A 73 2.64 -5.02 8.95
CA ASN A 73 1.61 -6.01 8.67
C ASN A 73 0.74 -5.63 7.46
N VAL A 74 1.08 -4.57 6.74
CA VAL A 74 0.35 -4.17 5.54
C VAL A 74 1.28 -4.13 4.32
N VAL A 75 0.69 -4.34 3.14
CA VAL A 75 1.31 -4.05 1.85
C VAL A 75 0.46 -3.00 1.17
N ILE A 76 1.07 -1.89 0.76
CA ILE A 76 0.38 -0.80 0.09
C ILE A 76 0.83 -0.77 -1.37
N VAL A 77 -0.14 -0.71 -2.28
CA VAL A 77 0.11 -0.58 -3.70
C VAL A 77 -0.60 0.67 -4.21
N LEU A 78 0.18 1.60 -4.76
CA LEU A 78 -0.35 2.74 -5.51
C LEU A 78 -0.59 2.31 -6.96
N GLN A 79 -1.81 2.45 -7.44
CA GLN A 79 -2.20 2.08 -8.80
C GLN A 79 -2.81 3.26 -9.53
N GLY A 80 -2.60 3.32 -10.83
CA GLY A 80 -3.26 4.29 -11.71
C GLY A 80 -2.87 4.14 -13.16
N ASN A 81 -3.39 5.04 -14.00
CA ASN A 81 -3.06 5.09 -15.41
C ASN A 81 -2.08 6.24 -15.66
N LEU A 82 -0.87 5.90 -16.06
CA LEU A 82 0.17 6.85 -16.43
C LEU A 82 -0.17 7.47 -17.78
N ARG A 83 -0.25 8.80 -17.81
CA ARG A 83 -0.49 9.61 -19.00
C ARG A 83 0.50 10.76 -19.08
N PRO A 84 0.72 11.33 -20.27
CA PRO A 84 1.43 12.61 -20.40
C PRO A 84 0.80 13.67 -19.49
N GLY A 85 1.64 14.38 -18.74
CA GLY A 85 1.20 15.49 -17.89
C GLY A 85 0.97 16.77 -18.67
N SER A 86 0.55 17.82 -17.96
CA SER A 86 0.29 19.14 -18.56
C SER A 86 1.57 19.91 -18.92
N LYS A 87 2.73 19.52 -18.38
CA LYS A 87 4.04 20.10 -18.71
C LYS A 87 4.87 19.11 -19.54
N PRO A 88 5.78 19.58 -20.41
CA PRO A 88 6.80 18.75 -21.01
C PRO A 88 7.56 17.97 -19.93
N ASP A 89 7.87 16.70 -20.19
CA ASP A 89 8.62 15.79 -19.30
C ASP A 89 7.96 15.44 -17.95
N THR A 90 6.70 15.82 -17.75
CA THR A 90 5.90 15.36 -16.62
C THR A 90 4.96 14.24 -17.03
N LEU A 91 4.77 13.28 -16.12
CA LEU A 91 3.74 12.26 -16.26
C LEU A 91 2.73 12.43 -15.15
N THR A 92 1.46 12.24 -15.47
CA THR A 92 0.37 12.25 -14.48
C THR A 92 -0.13 10.83 -14.29
N LEU A 93 -0.29 10.42 -13.04
CA LEU A 93 -0.98 9.19 -12.69
C LEU A 93 -2.47 9.52 -12.48
N GLU A 94 -3.27 9.27 -13.52
CA GLU A 94 -4.72 9.44 -13.47
C GLU A 94 -5.38 8.30 -12.70
N SER A 95 -6.51 8.62 -12.07
CA SER A 95 -7.29 7.68 -11.25
C SER A 95 -6.43 6.99 -10.19
N ALA A 96 -5.46 7.72 -9.61
CA ALA A 96 -4.56 7.17 -8.63
C ALA A 96 -5.31 6.75 -7.36
N GLY A 97 -5.06 5.53 -6.90
CA GLY A 97 -5.69 4.97 -5.72
C GLY A 97 -4.79 3.97 -5.01
N PHE A 98 -5.05 3.79 -3.71
CA PHE A 98 -4.34 2.81 -2.91
C PHE A 98 -5.14 1.53 -2.78
N GLN A 99 -4.42 0.42 -2.92
CA GLN A 99 -4.84 -0.89 -2.45
C GLN A 99 -4.00 -1.23 -1.22
N VAL A 100 -4.66 -1.53 -0.10
CA VAL A 100 -4.01 -1.98 1.14
C VAL A 100 -4.37 -3.43 1.36
N ASN A 101 -3.37 -4.29 1.41
CA ASN A 101 -3.52 -5.71 1.72
C ASN A 101 -2.93 -5.96 3.10
N VAL A 102 -3.76 -6.39 4.05
CA VAL A 102 -3.31 -6.82 5.37
C VAL A 102 -2.68 -8.19 5.24
N LYS A 103 -1.44 -8.34 5.67
CA LYS A 103 -0.78 -9.64 5.78
C LYS A 103 -1.47 -10.41 6.89
N ALA A 104 -1.87 -11.64 6.62
CA ALA A 104 -2.33 -12.52 7.69
C ALA A 104 -1.20 -12.62 8.73
N PRO A 105 -1.50 -12.49 10.04
CA PRO A 105 -0.50 -12.75 11.06
C PRO A 105 0.05 -14.16 10.81
N ALA A 106 1.37 -14.31 10.86
CA ALA A 106 1.98 -15.62 10.77
C ALA A 106 1.36 -16.50 11.86
N ALA A 107 0.57 -17.50 11.46
CA ALA A 107 0.01 -18.48 12.37
C ALA A 107 1.19 -19.26 12.96
N GLY A 108 1.67 -18.82 14.12
CA GLY A 108 2.95 -19.26 14.65
C GLY A 108 3.19 -18.90 16.11
N ALA A 109 2.14 -18.83 16.91
CA ALA A 109 2.23 -18.93 18.37
C ALA A 109 0.95 -19.60 18.89
N GLN A 110 0.79 -20.87 18.52
CA GLN A 110 -0.16 -21.75 19.20
C GLN A 110 0.34 -21.87 20.65
N PRO A 111 -0.38 -21.40 21.68
CA PRO A 111 0.05 -21.58 23.06
C PRO A 111 0.14 -23.09 23.32
N PRO A 112 1.19 -23.58 24.01
CA PRO A 112 1.30 -24.99 24.34
C PRO A 112 0.03 -25.41 25.06
N ALA A 113 -0.63 -26.45 24.54
CA ALA A 113 -1.82 -27.02 25.15
C ALA A 113 -1.53 -27.31 26.62
N SER A 114 -2.31 -26.71 27.51
CA SER A 114 -2.30 -27.00 28.94
C SER A 114 -2.57 -28.49 29.13
N ILE A 115 -1.53 -29.27 29.40
CA ILE A 115 -1.66 -30.62 29.93
C ILE A 115 -2.33 -30.51 31.29
N SER A 116 -3.62 -30.81 31.32
CA SER A 116 -4.46 -30.87 32.50
C SER A 116 -4.01 -32.03 33.39
N THR A 117 -3.45 -31.71 34.55
CA THR A 117 -3.07 -32.65 35.59
C THR A 117 -4.32 -33.12 36.35
N ALA A 118 -4.69 -34.41 36.27
CA ALA A 118 -5.56 -35.06 37.27
C ALA A 118 -5.38 -36.59 37.22
N ARG A 119 -4.59 -37.14 38.16
CA ARG A 119 -5.01 -37.91 39.36
C ARG A 119 -5.27 -39.40 39.09
N VAL A 120 -4.29 -40.23 39.46
CA VAL A 120 -4.47 -41.67 39.71
C VAL A 120 -4.73 -41.86 41.21
N PRO A 121 -5.87 -42.41 41.65
CA PRO A 121 -6.04 -42.79 43.04
C PRO A 121 -5.30 -44.11 43.32
N THR A 122 -4.53 -44.10 44.40
CA THR A 122 -4.00 -45.27 45.11
C THR A 122 -5.12 -46.24 45.45
N ASN A 123 -4.94 -47.53 45.20
CA ASN A 123 -5.69 -48.55 45.92
C ASN A 123 -4.78 -49.68 46.40
N THR A 124 -4.81 -49.85 47.71
CA THR A 124 -4.18 -50.90 48.51
C THR A 124 -5.21 -51.99 48.74
N SER A 125 -4.89 -53.24 48.45
CA SER A 125 -5.30 -54.46 49.19
C SER A 125 -4.56 -55.66 48.62
#